data_AF-A0A2V6FKL7-F1
#
_entry.id   AF-A0A2V6FKL7-F1
#
_cell.length_a   1.000
_cell.length_b   1.000
_cell.length_c   1.000
_cell.angle_alpha   90.00
_cell.angle_beta   90.00
_cell.angle_gamma   90.00
#
_symmetry.space_group_name_H-M   'P 1'
#
loop_
_entity.id
_entity.type
_entity.pdbx_description
1 polymer ?
#
loop_
_entity_poly.entity_id
_entity_poly.type
_entity_poly.pdbx_seq_one_letter_code
_entity_poly.pdbx_strand_id
1 'polypeptide(L)'
;MRIPSKPLLEHITKELDRLADKFPNLANALQSLKQRATSRFQDESIDFNSVKDALDAIVKDADELDTDGYLYAIGQQLTNQLDPLSRSLLSGDVPVLPELAVRLSHSEEEAASQVEAGHSAPGSRTRLGGKPQWIQSDATPVCSACQKTMTFVAQIDSLSAEDSDLGRILEARGSYMFGDVGMIYVFWCSQCLGTQAVFQCE
;
A
#
# COMPACT_ATOMS: atom_id res chain seq x y z
N MET A 1 -11.38 1.73 15.10
CA MET A 1 -11.81 2.39 13.83
C MET A 1 -12.57 1.37 13.01
N ARG A 2 -13.75 1.73 12.50
CA ARG A 2 -14.70 0.74 11.97
C ARG A 2 -14.71 0.72 10.43
N ILE A 3 -14.50 -0.46 9.87
CA ILE A 3 -14.56 -0.76 8.43
C ILE A 3 -15.96 -1.24 8.11
N PRO A 4 -16.62 -0.74 7.06
CA PRO A 4 -17.89 -1.31 6.63
C PRO A 4 -17.69 -2.79 6.26
N SER A 5 -18.44 -3.69 6.89
CA SER A 5 -18.29 -5.13 6.67
C SER A 5 -18.78 -5.58 5.30
N LYS A 6 -19.73 -4.84 4.71
CA LYS A 6 -20.42 -5.23 3.47
C LYS A 6 -19.47 -5.48 2.28
N PRO A 7 -18.51 -4.60 1.92
CA PRO A 7 -17.62 -4.86 0.80
C PRO A 7 -16.67 -6.05 1.05
N LEU A 8 -16.27 -6.28 2.31
CA LEU A 8 -15.48 -7.46 2.69
C LEU A 8 -16.29 -8.75 2.51
N LEU A 9 -17.54 -8.76 3.00
CA LEU A 9 -18.47 -9.88 2.84
C LEU A 9 -18.76 -10.21 1.37
N GLU A 10 -18.98 -9.19 0.54
CA GLU A 10 -19.21 -9.34 -0.90
C GLU A 10 -17.98 -9.97 -1.58
N HIS A 11 -16.77 -9.52 -1.25
CA HIS A 11 -15.53 -10.06 -1.80
C HIS A 11 -15.31 -11.52 -1.38
N ILE A 12 -15.46 -11.84 -0.09
CA ILE A 12 -15.36 -13.21 0.45
C ILE A 12 -16.33 -14.14 -0.27
N THR A 13 -17.60 -13.74 -0.32
CA THR A 13 -18.67 -14.55 -0.92
C THR A 13 -18.39 -14.82 -2.38
N LYS A 14 -18.06 -13.77 -3.15
CA LYS A 14 -17.80 -13.87 -4.58
C LYS A 14 -16.60 -14.76 -4.89
N GLU A 15 -15.49 -14.62 -4.18
CA GLU A 15 -14.29 -15.38 -4.47
C GLU A 15 -14.43 -16.85 -4.08
N LEU A 16 -15.03 -17.15 -2.92
CA LEU A 16 -15.25 -18.53 -2.48
C LEU A 16 -16.29 -19.27 -3.34
N ASP A 17 -17.36 -18.59 -3.78
CA ASP A 17 -18.31 -19.18 -4.73
C ASP A 17 -17.65 -19.47 -6.08
N ARG A 18 -16.85 -18.52 -6.59
CA ARG A 18 -16.06 -18.72 -7.82
C ARG A 18 -15.12 -19.92 -7.73
N LEU A 19 -14.48 -20.12 -6.59
CA LEU A 19 -13.60 -21.26 -6.35
C LEU A 19 -14.38 -22.57 -6.21
N ALA A 20 -15.56 -22.54 -5.58
CA ALA A 20 -16.41 -23.73 -5.46
C ALA A 20 -16.91 -24.21 -6.83
N ASP A 21 -17.26 -23.28 -7.73
CA ASP A 21 -17.63 -23.60 -9.11
C ASP A 21 -16.44 -24.17 -9.90
N LYS A 22 -15.24 -23.63 -9.68
CA LYS A 22 -14.02 -24.08 -10.36
C LYS A 22 -13.50 -25.42 -9.85
N PHE A 23 -13.71 -25.73 -8.58
CA PHE A 23 -13.21 -26.94 -7.91
C PHE A 23 -14.34 -27.68 -7.19
N PRO A 24 -15.20 -28.42 -7.92
CA PRO A 24 -16.38 -29.08 -7.34
C PRO A 24 -16.04 -30.09 -6.23
N ASN A 25 -14.85 -30.69 -6.28
CA ASN A 25 -14.33 -31.61 -5.25
C ASN A 25 -14.07 -30.91 -3.90
N LEU A 26 -13.85 -29.59 -3.90
CA LEU A 26 -13.64 -28.78 -2.70
C LEU A 26 -14.90 -28.02 -2.25
N ALA A 27 -16.01 -28.12 -2.99
CA ALA A 27 -17.19 -27.28 -2.79
C ALA A 27 -17.72 -27.29 -1.36
N ASN A 28 -17.82 -28.46 -0.72
CA ASN A 28 -18.30 -28.56 0.68
C ASN A 28 -17.38 -27.86 1.68
N ALA A 29 -16.06 -27.98 1.48
CA ALA A 29 -15.07 -27.37 2.34
C ALA A 29 -15.02 -25.85 2.13
N LEU A 30 -15.15 -25.39 0.88
CA LEU A 30 -15.26 -23.96 0.54
C LEU A 30 -16.55 -23.33 1.06
N GLN A 31 -17.69 -24.04 1.04
CA GLN A 31 -18.92 -23.57 1.66
C GLN A 31 -18.78 -23.47 3.18
N SER A 32 -18.12 -24.44 3.82
CA SER A 32 -17.82 -24.39 5.27
C SER A 32 -16.92 -23.20 5.61
N LEU A 33 -15.85 -22.99 4.83
CA LEU A 33 -14.96 -21.85 4.99
C LEU A 33 -15.71 -20.53 4.77
N LYS A 34 -16.58 -20.44 3.76
CA LYS A 34 -17.42 -19.27 3.49
C LYS A 34 -18.32 -18.95 4.68
N GLN A 35 -18.99 -19.95 5.25
CA GLN A 35 -19.84 -19.75 6.42
C GLN A 35 -19.04 -19.22 7.62
N ARG A 36 -17.87 -19.80 7.90
CA ARG A 36 -17.02 -19.35 9.01
C ARG A 36 -16.43 -17.96 8.74
N ALA A 37 -15.96 -17.68 7.52
CA ALA A 37 -15.39 -16.39 7.15
C ALA A 37 -16.44 -15.28 7.26
N THR A 38 -17.63 -15.49 6.70
CA THR A 38 -18.72 -14.50 6.74
C THR A 38 -19.26 -14.26 8.15
N SER A 39 -19.27 -15.27 9.03
CA SER A 39 -19.71 -15.09 10.42
C SER A 39 -18.85 -14.12 11.22
N ARG A 40 -17.62 -13.85 10.78
CA ARG A 40 -16.71 -12.88 11.43
C ARG A 40 -17.04 -11.42 11.09
N PHE A 41 -17.87 -11.18 10.09
CA PHE A 41 -18.22 -9.85 9.59
C PHE A 41 -19.73 -9.56 9.69
N GLN A 42 -20.44 -10.15 10.67
CA GLN A 42 -21.90 -10.02 10.81
C GLN A 42 -22.38 -8.62 11.20
N ASP A 43 -21.57 -7.88 11.95
CA ASP A 43 -21.86 -6.50 12.29
C ASP A 43 -21.77 -5.60 11.04
N GLU A 44 -22.53 -4.51 10.99
CA GLU A 44 -22.46 -3.54 9.87
C GLU A 44 -21.04 -3.01 9.64
N SER A 45 -20.24 -2.97 10.70
CA SER A 45 -18.84 -2.58 10.64
C SER A 45 -17.99 -3.24 11.72
N ILE A 46 -16.71 -3.45 11.40
CA ILE A 46 -15.74 -4.20 12.21
C ILE A 46 -14.54 -3.33 12.56
N ASP A 47 -13.96 -3.47 13.76
CA ASP A 47 -12.74 -2.75 14.12
C ASP A 47 -11.53 -3.25 13.30
N PHE A 48 -10.62 -2.36 12.89
CA PHE A 48 -9.45 -2.75 12.10
C PHE A 48 -8.59 -3.85 12.74
N ASN A 49 -8.35 -3.77 14.05
CA ASN A 49 -7.57 -4.82 14.72
C ASN A 49 -8.33 -6.15 14.68
N SER A 50 -9.65 -6.10 14.86
CA SER A 50 -10.52 -7.26 14.70
C SER A 50 -10.59 -7.77 13.25
N VAL A 51 -10.33 -6.93 12.24
CA VAL A 51 -10.15 -7.41 10.85
C VAL A 51 -8.90 -8.25 10.75
N LYS A 52 -7.76 -7.79 11.27
CA LYS A 52 -6.52 -8.58 11.27
C LYS A 52 -6.72 -9.93 11.95
N ASP A 53 -7.33 -9.92 13.14
CA ASP A 53 -7.66 -11.15 13.87
C ASP A 53 -8.61 -12.06 13.05
N ALA A 54 -9.56 -11.47 12.33
CA ALA A 54 -10.46 -12.22 11.45
C ALA A 54 -9.73 -12.83 10.24
N LEU A 55 -8.76 -12.13 9.64
CA LEU A 55 -7.95 -12.66 8.54
C LEU A 55 -7.09 -13.84 9.01
N ASP A 56 -6.38 -13.69 10.14
CA ASP A 56 -5.58 -14.78 10.71
C ASP A 56 -6.46 -16.00 11.03
N ALA A 57 -7.66 -15.77 11.55
CA ALA A 57 -8.62 -16.82 11.86
C ALA A 57 -9.21 -17.50 10.61
N ILE A 58 -9.32 -16.80 9.46
CA ILE A 58 -9.73 -17.39 8.18
C ILE A 58 -8.66 -18.34 7.65
N VAL A 59 -7.38 -17.97 7.73
CA VAL A 59 -6.28 -18.86 7.32
C VAL A 59 -6.28 -20.12 8.19
N LYS A 60 -6.46 -19.95 9.51
CA LYS A 60 -6.54 -21.08 10.43
C LYS A 60 -7.74 -22.00 10.16
N ASP A 61 -8.92 -21.45 9.91
CA ASP A 61 -10.09 -22.26 9.54
C ASP A 61 -9.86 -23.02 8.24
N ALA A 62 -9.20 -22.40 7.28
CA ALA A 62 -8.88 -23.04 6.01
C ALA A 62 -7.95 -24.23 6.23
N ASP A 63 -6.92 -24.09 7.08
CA ASP A 63 -6.01 -25.17 7.49
C ASP A 63 -6.73 -26.31 8.21
N GLU A 64 -7.64 -26.01 9.14
CA GLU A 64 -8.44 -27.03 9.85
C GLU A 64 -9.38 -27.83 8.92
N LEU A 65 -9.83 -27.20 7.83
CA LEU A 65 -10.66 -27.82 6.81
C LEU A 65 -9.82 -28.51 5.72
N ASP A 66 -8.49 -28.33 5.74
CA ASP A 66 -7.60 -28.76 4.67
C ASP A 66 -7.21 -30.23 4.81
N THR A 67 -7.77 -31.08 3.95
CA THR A 67 -7.39 -32.49 3.89
C THR A 67 -6.19 -32.73 2.98
N ASP A 68 -5.95 -31.85 2.00
CA ASP A 68 -5.05 -32.10 0.87
C ASP A 68 -4.08 -30.95 0.53
N GLY A 69 -4.03 -29.89 1.35
CA GLY A 69 -3.11 -28.75 1.21
C GLY A 69 -3.61 -27.59 0.34
N TYR A 70 -4.81 -27.70 -0.24
CA TYR A 70 -5.36 -26.70 -1.16
C TYR A 70 -6.09 -25.58 -0.43
N LEU A 71 -6.77 -25.87 0.68
CA LEU A 71 -7.57 -24.86 1.37
C LEU A 71 -6.71 -23.84 2.10
N TYR A 72 -5.59 -24.26 2.70
CA TYR A 72 -4.65 -23.35 3.33
C TYR A 72 -4.13 -22.29 2.34
N ALA A 73 -3.77 -22.71 1.13
CA ALA A 73 -3.35 -21.80 0.06
C ALA A 73 -4.48 -20.84 -0.37
N ILE A 74 -5.71 -21.33 -0.45
CA ILE A 74 -6.89 -20.50 -0.73
C ILE A 74 -7.12 -19.48 0.39
N GLY A 75 -6.98 -19.87 1.66
CA GLY A 75 -7.10 -18.99 2.82
C GLY A 75 -6.07 -17.85 2.78
N GLN A 76 -4.80 -18.16 2.47
CA GLN A 76 -3.77 -17.15 2.29
C GLN A 76 -4.07 -16.22 1.11
N GLN A 77 -4.47 -16.76 -0.04
CA GLN A 77 -4.78 -15.93 -1.20
C GLN A 77 -5.96 -14.99 -0.91
N LEU A 78 -7.00 -15.48 -0.23
CA LEU A 78 -8.16 -14.69 0.14
C LEU A 78 -7.75 -13.54 1.09
N THR A 79 -6.95 -13.83 2.11
CA THR A 79 -6.50 -12.81 3.07
C THR A 79 -5.55 -11.77 2.46
N ASN A 80 -4.70 -12.18 1.51
CA ASN A 80 -3.86 -11.26 0.72
C ASN A 80 -4.68 -10.27 -0.13
N GLN A 81 -5.91 -10.63 -0.51
CA GLN A 81 -6.84 -9.72 -1.18
C GLN A 81 -7.64 -8.85 -0.20
N LEU A 82 -7.98 -9.40 0.97
CA LEU A 82 -8.79 -8.71 1.97
C LEU A 82 -8.01 -7.67 2.79
N ASP A 83 -6.73 -7.91 3.11
CA ASP A 83 -5.92 -6.92 3.85
C ASP A 83 -5.85 -5.56 3.12
N PRO A 84 -5.43 -5.47 1.83
CA PRO A 84 -5.41 -4.21 1.11
C PRO A 84 -6.81 -3.62 0.91
N LEU A 85 -7.83 -4.45 0.69
CA LEU A 85 -9.22 -3.98 0.60
C LEU A 85 -9.68 -3.33 1.92
N SER A 86 -9.40 -3.96 3.06
CA SER A 86 -9.75 -3.45 4.38
C SER A 86 -9.11 -2.10 4.67
N ARG A 87 -7.83 -1.94 4.30
CA ARG A 87 -7.09 -0.67 4.40
C ARG A 87 -7.68 0.38 3.48
N SER A 88 -8.05 0.02 2.25
CA SER A 88 -8.73 0.94 1.34
C SER A 88 -10.07 1.43 1.91
N LEU A 89 -10.82 0.57 2.59
CA LEU A 89 -12.11 0.93 3.19
C LEU A 89 -11.96 1.76 4.47
N LEU A 90 -10.89 1.56 5.25
CA LEU A 90 -10.54 2.44 6.37
C LEU A 90 -10.24 3.87 5.91
N SER A 91 -9.58 3.97 4.77
CA SER A 91 -9.03 5.22 4.27
C SER A 91 -10.13 6.26 4.03
N GLY A 92 -11.34 5.84 3.64
CA GLY A 92 -12.34 6.79 3.13
C GLY A 92 -11.75 7.65 2.00
N ASP A 93 -12.31 8.83 1.75
CA ASP A 93 -11.70 9.83 0.87
C ASP A 93 -10.45 10.44 1.54
N VAL A 94 -9.34 9.71 1.57
CA VAL A 94 -8.04 10.33 1.88
C VAL A 94 -7.79 11.36 0.78
N PRO A 95 -7.64 12.66 1.13
CA PRO A 95 -7.50 13.68 0.12
C PRO A 95 -6.22 13.42 -0.67
N VAL A 96 -6.38 13.32 -1.99
CA VAL A 96 -5.26 13.33 -2.92
C VAL A 96 -4.88 14.79 -3.13
N LEU A 97 -3.74 15.19 -2.57
CA LEU A 97 -3.21 16.53 -2.80
C LEU A 97 -2.87 16.69 -4.30
N PRO A 98 -2.98 17.90 -4.87
CA PRO A 98 -2.58 18.12 -6.25
C PRO A 98 -1.11 17.74 -6.44
N GLU A 99 -0.83 17.04 -7.54
CA GLU A 99 0.54 16.68 -7.88
C GLU A 99 1.30 17.91 -8.37
N LEU A 100 2.46 18.17 -7.77
CA LEU A 100 3.37 19.23 -8.14
C LEU A 100 4.74 18.61 -8.41
N ALA A 101 5.20 18.71 -9.65
CA ALA A 101 6.56 18.33 -10.02
C ALA A 101 7.56 19.26 -9.32
N VAL A 102 8.62 18.68 -8.75
CA VAL A 102 9.68 19.44 -8.07
C VAL A 102 10.93 19.42 -8.93
N ARG A 103 11.43 20.61 -9.29
CA ARG A 103 12.74 20.74 -9.94
C ARG A 103 13.80 20.98 -8.87
N LEU A 104 14.78 20.08 -8.81
CA LEU A 104 15.93 20.21 -7.91
C LEU A 104 17.08 20.93 -8.63
N SER A 105 17.77 21.80 -7.91
CA SER A 105 18.97 22.50 -8.37
C SER A 105 19.96 22.66 -7.23
N HIS A 106 21.25 22.68 -7.54
CA HIS A 106 22.29 22.97 -6.56
C HIS A 106 22.32 24.47 -6.25
N SER A 107 22.41 24.85 -4.97
CA SER A 107 22.27 26.25 -4.54
C SER A 107 23.37 27.19 -5.05
N GLU A 108 24.52 26.64 -5.46
CA GLU A 108 25.64 27.43 -6.04
C GLU A 108 25.43 27.76 -7.54
N GLU A 109 24.35 27.25 -8.16
CA GLU A 109 24.10 27.30 -9.60
C GLU A 109 22.85 28.14 -9.98
N GLU A 110 22.51 29.17 -9.19
CA GLU A 110 21.49 30.16 -9.60
C GLU A 110 21.92 31.01 -10.81
N ALA A 111 23.18 30.92 -11.27
CA ALA A 111 23.66 31.63 -12.44
C ALA A 111 23.84 30.67 -13.64
N ALA A 112 22.81 30.63 -14.48
CA ALA A 112 22.82 30.14 -15.86
C ALA A 112 22.72 28.62 -16.05
N SER A 113 21.47 28.13 -16.17
CA SER A 113 21.09 27.13 -17.18
C SER A 113 19.57 26.98 -17.28
N GLN A 114 18.96 27.68 -18.25
CA GLN A 114 17.64 27.33 -18.75
C GLN A 114 17.77 26.05 -19.57
N VAL A 115 17.59 24.89 -18.94
CA VAL A 115 17.49 23.61 -19.66
C VAL A 115 16.03 23.39 -20.06
N GLU A 116 15.82 23.21 -21.37
CA GLU A 116 14.54 22.93 -22.01
C GLU A 116 13.95 21.59 -21.60
N ALA A 117 12.61 21.54 -21.57
CA ALA A 117 11.81 20.37 -21.31
C ALA A 117 11.98 19.33 -22.43
N GLY A 118 12.77 18.27 -22.17
CA GLY A 118 12.94 17.21 -23.17
C GLY A 118 13.57 15.89 -22.70
N HIS A 119 14.22 15.87 -21.53
CA HIS A 119 14.73 14.63 -20.91
C HIS A 119 14.30 14.60 -19.44
N SER A 120 14.00 13.41 -18.90
CA SER A 120 13.55 13.23 -17.51
C SER A 120 14.53 13.92 -16.56
N ALA A 121 14.09 15.01 -15.94
CA ALA A 121 14.95 15.83 -15.09
C ALA A 121 15.48 15.01 -13.88
N PRO A 122 16.65 15.36 -13.32
CA PRO A 122 17.13 14.83 -12.04
C PRO A 122 16.02 14.71 -11.00
N GLY A 123 15.92 13.58 -10.31
CA GLY A 123 14.85 13.36 -9.34
C GLY A 123 13.46 13.47 -9.97
N SER A 124 13.30 13.02 -11.22
CA SER A 124 12.05 13.10 -11.99
C SER A 124 10.83 12.54 -11.26
N ARG A 125 11.05 11.61 -10.33
CA ARG A 125 9.99 11.02 -9.50
C ARG A 125 9.74 11.81 -8.23
N THR A 126 10.63 12.71 -7.82
CA THR A 126 10.44 13.65 -6.69
C THR A 126 9.28 14.58 -7.00
N ARG A 127 8.27 14.54 -6.14
CA ARG A 127 7.05 15.34 -6.30
C ARG A 127 6.33 15.55 -4.99
N LEU A 128 5.51 16.59 -4.93
CA LEU A 128 4.55 16.82 -3.86
C LEU A 128 3.17 16.37 -4.32
N GLY A 129 2.38 15.78 -3.44
CA GLY A 129 1.03 15.31 -3.72
C GLY A 129 0.94 14.27 -4.83
N GLY A 130 -0.26 14.06 -5.36
CA GLY A 130 -0.56 12.97 -6.28
C GLY A 130 -0.70 11.62 -5.58
N LYS A 131 -0.46 10.53 -6.31
CA LYS A 131 -0.41 9.18 -5.74
C LYS A 131 1.06 8.75 -5.56
N PRO A 132 1.40 8.01 -4.48
CA PRO A 132 2.74 7.44 -4.35
C PRO A 132 3.05 6.54 -5.54
N GLN A 133 4.26 6.65 -6.09
CA GLN A 133 4.82 5.66 -7.02
C GLN A 133 5.65 4.67 -6.22
N TRP A 134 4.99 3.64 -5.71
CA TRP A 134 5.62 2.57 -4.95
C TRP A 134 6.67 1.83 -5.79
N ILE A 135 7.83 1.54 -5.19
CA ILE A 135 8.83 0.63 -5.77
C ILE A 135 8.40 -0.82 -5.51
N GLN A 136 7.91 -1.09 -4.29
CA GLN A 136 7.41 -2.39 -3.87
C GLN A 136 5.87 -2.34 -3.75
N SER A 137 5.29 -3.04 -2.78
CA SER A 137 3.86 -3.00 -2.50
C SER A 137 3.42 -1.69 -1.84
N ASP A 138 2.12 -1.41 -1.88
CA ASP A 138 1.52 -0.29 -1.14
C ASP A 138 1.85 -0.39 0.35
N ALA A 139 2.49 0.66 0.87
CA ALA A 139 2.90 0.75 2.27
C ALA A 139 2.33 2.03 2.91
N THR A 140 1.18 2.51 2.43
CA THR A 140 0.51 3.69 2.99
C THR A 140 0.30 3.50 4.50
N PRO A 141 0.88 4.39 5.35
CA PRO A 141 0.80 4.22 6.78
C PRO A 141 -0.58 4.61 7.33
N VAL A 142 -0.93 3.98 8.44
CA VAL A 142 -2.00 4.42 9.33
C VAL A 142 -1.40 5.19 10.50
N CYS A 143 -2.01 6.32 10.87
CA CYS A 143 -1.54 7.12 11.98
C CYS A 143 -1.64 6.32 13.28
N SER A 144 -0.56 6.21 14.04
CA SER A 144 -0.54 5.45 15.31
C SER A 144 -1.52 6.01 16.37
N ALA A 145 -1.87 7.30 16.29
CA ALA A 145 -2.75 7.95 17.25
C ALA A 145 -4.26 7.76 16.93
N CYS A 146 -4.69 8.07 15.70
CA CYS A 146 -6.12 7.97 15.32
C CYS A 146 -6.45 6.75 14.46
N GLN A 147 -5.45 5.96 14.07
CA GLN A 147 -5.57 4.75 13.25
C GLN A 147 -6.12 4.99 11.83
N LYS A 148 -6.22 6.25 11.39
CA LYS A 148 -6.63 6.60 10.02
C LYS A 148 -5.45 6.55 9.05
N THR A 149 -5.74 6.14 7.82
CA THR A 149 -4.80 6.26 6.69
C THR A 149 -4.32 7.70 6.55
N MET A 150 -3.00 7.85 6.41
CA MET A 150 -2.38 9.15 6.31
C MET A 150 -2.39 9.64 4.85
N THR A 151 -2.46 10.96 4.68
CA THR A 151 -2.40 11.60 3.37
C THR A 151 -0.98 11.57 2.86
N PHE A 152 -0.80 11.12 1.61
CA PHE A 152 0.48 11.25 0.91
C PHE A 152 0.80 12.73 0.66
N VAL A 153 1.99 13.15 1.08
CA VAL A 153 2.45 14.54 0.98
C VAL A 153 3.50 14.69 -0.10
N ALA A 154 4.47 13.77 -0.16
CA ALA A 154 5.58 13.87 -1.09
C ALA A 154 6.30 12.53 -1.25
N GLN A 155 7.02 12.38 -2.34
CA GLN A 155 8.09 11.40 -2.45
C GLN A 155 9.40 12.08 -2.85
N ILE A 156 10.50 11.52 -2.37
CA ILE A 156 11.86 11.99 -2.59
C ILE A 156 12.62 10.84 -3.25
N ASP A 157 13.06 11.08 -4.48
CA ASP A 157 13.77 10.13 -5.31
C ASP A 157 15.26 10.10 -4.98
N SER A 158 15.88 8.95 -5.24
CA SER A 158 17.33 8.88 -5.34
C SER A 158 17.82 9.71 -6.54
N LEU A 159 19.00 10.31 -6.40
CA LEU A 159 19.68 11.08 -7.43
C LEU A 159 20.95 10.32 -7.84
N SER A 160 20.88 9.56 -8.93
CA SER A 160 22.05 8.85 -9.44
C SER A 160 22.88 9.73 -10.37
N ALA A 161 24.18 9.46 -10.42
CA ALA A 161 25.12 10.06 -11.37
C ALA A 161 24.83 9.67 -12.83
N GLU A 162 24.16 8.55 -13.05
CA GLU A 162 23.73 8.10 -14.38
C GLU A 162 22.54 8.91 -14.86
N ASP A 163 21.66 9.32 -13.94
CA ASP A 163 20.39 9.98 -14.27
C ASP A 163 20.53 11.50 -14.47
N SER A 164 21.58 12.13 -13.95
CA SER A 164 21.71 13.59 -14.04
C SER A 164 23.08 14.17 -13.73
N ASP A 165 23.36 15.35 -14.29
CA ASP A 165 24.52 16.18 -13.94
C ASP A 165 24.51 16.55 -12.45
N LEU A 166 23.32 16.82 -11.88
CA LEU A 166 23.17 17.05 -10.45
C LEU A 166 23.58 15.82 -9.65
N GLY A 167 23.16 14.62 -10.05
CA GLY A 167 23.57 13.36 -9.43
C GLY A 167 25.08 13.13 -9.51
N ARG A 168 25.74 13.49 -10.62
CA ARG A 168 27.21 13.40 -10.76
C ARG A 168 27.94 14.34 -9.81
N ILE A 169 27.46 15.59 -9.69
CA ILE A 169 28.00 16.58 -8.75
C ILE A 169 27.90 16.06 -7.31
N LEU A 170 26.77 15.42 -7.01
CA LEU A 170 26.42 14.98 -5.66
C LEU A 170 27.10 13.65 -5.28
N GLU A 171 27.30 12.70 -6.21
CA GLU A 171 27.93 11.39 -5.95
C GLU A 171 29.31 11.52 -5.29
N ALA A 172 30.13 12.47 -5.77
CA ALA A 172 31.45 12.75 -5.19
C ALA A 172 31.40 13.25 -3.72
N ARG A 173 30.21 13.60 -3.22
CA ARG A 173 29.96 14.12 -1.86
C ARG A 173 29.20 13.13 -0.96
N GLY A 174 28.95 11.88 -1.41
CA GLY A 174 28.24 10.86 -0.61
C GLY A 174 26.73 11.13 -0.51
N SER A 175 26.10 11.46 -1.63
CA SER A 175 24.78 12.10 -1.66
C SER A 175 23.56 11.19 -1.71
N TYR A 176 22.38 11.85 -1.78
CA TYR A 176 20.98 11.44 -2.02
C TYR A 176 20.71 10.16 -2.85
N MET A 177 21.36 9.06 -2.51
CA MET A 177 21.13 7.70 -2.99
C MET A 177 20.61 6.89 -1.81
N PHE A 178 19.36 6.44 -1.87
CA PHE A 178 18.72 5.76 -0.76
C PHE A 178 18.73 4.25 -0.96
N GLY A 179 19.71 3.55 -0.38
CA GLY A 179 19.88 2.11 -0.63
C GLY A 179 20.21 1.85 -2.10
N ASP A 180 19.59 0.83 -2.70
CA ASP A 180 19.69 0.54 -4.13
C ASP A 180 18.62 1.33 -4.90
N VAL A 181 18.91 2.60 -5.20
CA VAL A 181 18.05 3.51 -5.98
C VAL A 181 16.61 3.65 -5.42
N GLY A 182 16.51 3.73 -4.09
CA GLY A 182 15.24 3.77 -3.37
C GLY A 182 14.53 5.12 -3.37
N MET A 183 13.35 5.11 -2.75
CA MET A 183 12.42 6.23 -2.64
C MET A 183 11.97 6.40 -1.20
N ILE A 184 11.90 7.64 -0.73
CA ILE A 184 11.28 7.99 0.56
C ILE A 184 9.92 8.62 0.29
N TYR A 185 8.88 8.11 0.95
CA TYR A 185 7.51 8.61 0.87
C TYR A 185 7.14 9.27 2.20
N VAL A 186 6.55 10.46 2.14
CA VAL A 186 6.19 11.27 3.30
C VAL A 186 4.68 11.35 3.41
N PHE A 187 4.18 11.13 4.62
CA PHE A 187 2.76 11.11 4.94
C PHE A 187 2.43 12.02 6.11
N TRP A 188 1.22 12.57 6.11
CA TRP A 188 0.70 13.44 7.15
C TRP A 188 -0.71 13.03 7.58
N CYS A 189 -0.96 13.08 8.88
CA CYS A 189 -2.27 12.91 9.45
C CYS A 189 -2.90 14.27 9.71
N SER A 190 -3.94 14.63 8.96
CA SER A 190 -4.64 15.90 9.12
C SER A 190 -5.34 16.07 10.48
N GLN A 191 -5.66 14.98 11.16
CA GLN A 191 -6.37 15.00 12.44
C GLN A 191 -5.43 15.13 13.63
N CYS A 192 -4.32 14.39 13.62
CA CYS A 192 -3.37 14.32 14.74
C CYS A 192 -2.13 15.17 14.53
N LEU A 193 -1.97 15.76 13.34
CA LEU A 193 -0.80 16.54 12.92
C LEU A 193 0.52 15.76 12.92
N GLY A 194 0.45 14.43 13.06
CA GLY A 194 1.60 13.54 12.99
C GLY A 194 2.08 13.31 11.56
N THR A 195 3.37 13.00 11.43
CA THR A 195 4.01 12.66 10.17
C THR A 195 4.62 11.27 10.24
N GLN A 196 4.74 10.61 9.09
CA GLN A 196 5.42 9.34 8.97
C GLN A 196 6.14 9.28 7.62
N ALA A 197 7.32 8.68 7.61
CA ALA A 197 8.05 8.38 6.38
C ALA A 197 8.10 6.87 6.16
N VAL A 198 8.04 6.46 4.90
CA VAL A 198 8.22 5.07 4.46
C VAL A 198 9.36 5.07 3.46
N PHE A 199 10.26 4.09 3.56
CA PHE A 199 11.37 3.89 2.63
C PHE A 199 11.20 2.56 1.91
N GLN A 200 11.42 2.54 0.59
CA GLN A 200 11.51 1.34 -0.23
C GLN A 200 12.71 1.44 -1.17
N CYS A 201 13.40 0.34 -1.42
CA CYS A 201 14.40 0.17 -2.46
C CYS A 201 14.23 -1.21 -3.11
N GLU A 202 14.87 -1.40 -4.27
CA GLU A 202 15.00 -2.74 -4.87
C GLU A 202 16.12 -3.56 -4.22
#